data_AF-A0ABD1GFF9-F1
#
_entry.id   AF-A0ABD1GFF9-F1
#
_cell.length_a   1.000
_cell.length_b   1.000
_cell.length_c   1.000
_cell.angle_alpha   90.00
_cell.angle_beta   90.00
_cell.angle_gamma   90.00
#
_symmetry.space_group_name_H-M   'P 1'
#
loop_
_entity.id
_entity.type
_entity.pdbx_description
1 polymer ?
#
loop_
_entity_poly.entity_id
_entity_poly.type
_entity_poly.pdbx_seq_one_letter_code
_entity_poly.pdbx_strand_id
1 'polypeptide(L)'
;MVAELIMEASNILTERVIHDTTCIQQPLKLFVGSWNVGGITPPHSFNLEKFLNTQDSMADIYVLGFQEIVPLNAGSIWAAENSDISIKWSSLIKAALNKRTPAEDAFHKAETGESQRVHPLTTQSSIKPGGATDYKCIVSKQMVGIYITIWARTELSQYISYPSVSCVGCGILGCLGNKGSVSIRFCLHETSFCFVCSHLASGGKEGDERHRNADAAHILSRTIFPPEPLQHLPRKILDHEVIWLGDLNYRIRLPEETTRSFVKNKDWNLLLQNDQLRAEMSKGHVFEEWHEGLIEFPPTYKYDQNSDDYYGSGHKEKAKRMRAPAWCDRIIWFGKGLKQVHYNRVESRLSDHRPVYGRFIAYVEVSTLPGMN
;
A
#
# COMPACT_ATOMS: atom_id res chain seq x y z
N MET A 1 -50.88 26.24 -22.40
CA MET A 1 -50.79 25.56 -23.72
C MET A 1 -49.54 25.90 -24.53
N VAL A 2 -49.37 27.08 -25.14
CA VAL A 2 -48.15 27.34 -25.98
C VAL A 2 -46.86 27.48 -25.16
N ALA A 3 -46.94 28.03 -23.94
CA ALA A 3 -45.78 28.17 -23.05
C ALA A 3 -45.32 26.84 -22.41
N GLU A 4 -46.22 25.88 -22.20
CA GLU A 4 -45.88 24.55 -21.67
C GLU A 4 -45.19 23.68 -22.72
N LEU A 5 -45.64 23.75 -23.98
CA LEU A 5 -45.01 23.06 -25.11
C LEU A 5 -43.59 23.55 -25.40
N ILE A 6 -43.27 24.82 -25.12
CA ILE A 6 -41.92 25.36 -25.31
C ILE A 6 -40.98 24.95 -24.15
N MET A 7 -41.47 24.84 -22.92
CA MET A 7 -40.68 24.27 -21.81
C MET A 7 -40.43 22.76 -21.97
N GLU A 8 -41.43 22.00 -22.42
CA GLU A 8 -41.25 20.58 -22.73
C GLU A 8 -40.29 20.36 -23.89
N ALA A 9 -40.39 21.15 -24.97
CA ALA A 9 -39.44 21.08 -26.08
C ALA A 9 -38.02 21.52 -25.67
N SER A 10 -37.89 22.51 -24.78
CA SER A 10 -36.60 22.92 -24.22
C SER A 10 -36.00 21.81 -23.35
N ASN A 11 -36.80 21.15 -22.49
CA ASN A 11 -36.34 20.04 -21.66
C ASN A 11 -35.96 18.81 -22.50
N ILE A 12 -36.73 18.50 -23.55
CA ILE A 12 -36.44 17.40 -24.50
C ILE A 12 -35.19 17.71 -25.37
N LEU A 13 -34.89 18.99 -25.62
CA LEU A 13 -33.66 19.42 -26.30
C LEU A 13 -32.45 19.43 -25.35
N THR A 14 -32.61 19.75 -24.06
CA THR A 14 -31.53 19.56 -23.06
C THR A 14 -31.28 18.09 -22.69
N GLU A 15 -32.26 17.21 -22.87
CA GLU A 15 -32.08 15.75 -22.67
C GLU A 15 -31.43 15.03 -23.86
N ARG A 16 -31.23 15.70 -25.02
CA ARG A 16 -30.64 15.11 -26.24
C ARG A 16 -29.24 15.61 -26.59
N VAL A 17 -28.57 16.31 -25.68
CA VAL A 17 -27.12 16.52 -25.74
C VAL A 17 -26.46 15.84 -24.55
N ILE A 18 -26.78 14.56 -24.34
CA ILE A 18 -25.80 13.66 -23.73
C ILE A 18 -24.82 13.39 -24.85
N HIS A 19 -23.67 14.09 -24.85
CA HIS A 19 -22.54 13.60 -25.62
C HIS A 19 -22.35 12.14 -25.21
N ASP A 20 -22.43 11.21 -26.17
CA ASP A 20 -22.00 9.82 -26.02
C ASP A 20 -20.50 9.86 -25.69
N THR A 21 -20.16 10.15 -24.43
CA THR A 21 -18.83 10.00 -23.89
C THR A 21 -18.57 8.51 -23.90
N THR A 22 -17.77 8.09 -24.86
CA THR A 22 -17.30 6.71 -24.91
C THR A 22 -16.29 6.54 -23.77
N CYS A 23 -16.53 5.56 -22.92
CA CYS A 23 -15.61 5.17 -21.87
C CYS A 23 -14.78 3.99 -22.37
N ILE A 24 -13.46 4.15 -22.40
CA ILE A 24 -12.53 3.06 -22.73
C ILE A 24 -11.81 2.59 -21.47
N GLN A 25 -11.58 1.28 -21.37
CA GLN A 25 -10.73 0.73 -20.31
C GLN A 25 -9.27 0.76 -20.75
N GLN A 26 -8.47 1.55 -20.05
CA GLN A 26 -7.03 1.62 -20.25
C GLN A 26 -6.29 0.82 -19.16
N PRO A 27 -5.44 -0.15 -19.54
CA PRO A 27 -4.63 -0.88 -18.56
C PRO A 27 -3.45 -0.01 -18.08
N LEU A 28 -3.29 0.12 -16.76
CA LEU A 28 -2.15 0.75 -16.10
C LEU A 28 -1.42 -0.24 -15.20
N LYS A 29 -0.10 -0.11 -15.12
CA LYS A 29 0.75 -0.97 -14.29
C LYS A 29 0.90 -0.36 -12.91
N LEU A 30 0.50 -1.08 -11.87
CA LEU A 30 0.77 -0.71 -10.49
C LEU A 30 1.86 -1.60 -9.90
N PHE A 31 2.79 -1.01 -9.16
CA PHE A 31 3.67 -1.71 -8.24
C PHE A 31 3.18 -1.44 -6.82
N VAL A 32 2.98 -2.48 -6.02
CA VAL A 32 2.56 -2.37 -4.63
C VAL A 32 3.59 -3.08 -3.77
N GLY A 33 4.21 -2.39 -2.82
CA GLY A 33 5.21 -2.96 -1.91
C GLY A 33 4.81 -2.76 -0.46
N SER A 34 5.03 -3.77 0.38
CA SER A 34 4.89 -3.68 1.84
C SER A 34 6.16 -4.13 2.55
N TRP A 35 6.56 -3.39 3.59
CA TRP A 35 7.70 -3.78 4.41
C TRP A 35 7.61 -3.31 5.87
N ASN A 36 7.54 -4.25 6.80
CA ASN A 36 7.84 -3.97 8.20
C ASN A 36 9.36 -3.80 8.37
N VAL A 37 9.81 -2.59 8.73
CA VAL A 37 11.24 -2.26 8.85
C VAL A 37 11.79 -2.40 10.27
N GLY A 38 10.99 -2.91 11.22
CA GLY A 38 11.45 -3.33 12.54
C GLY A 38 12.01 -2.22 13.43
N GLY A 39 11.55 -0.96 13.26
CA GLY A 39 12.05 0.20 13.98
C GLY A 39 13.40 0.72 13.47
N ILE A 40 13.89 0.21 12.34
CA ILE A 40 15.24 0.49 11.84
C ILE A 40 15.21 1.71 10.93
N THR A 41 16.04 2.70 11.27
CA THR A 41 16.30 3.83 10.37
C THR A 41 17.21 3.36 9.24
N PRO A 42 16.82 3.53 7.96
CA PRO A 42 17.65 3.11 6.85
C PRO A 42 18.92 3.97 6.81
N PRO A 43 20.10 3.37 6.54
CA PRO A 43 21.30 4.13 6.22
C PRO A 43 21.09 5.04 5.01
N HIS A 44 21.80 6.17 4.94
CA HIS A 44 21.73 7.08 3.79
C HIS A 44 22.12 6.43 2.45
N SER A 45 22.97 5.40 2.50
CA SER A 45 23.41 4.63 1.33
C SER A 45 22.49 3.43 1.01
N PHE A 46 21.37 3.27 1.71
CA PHE A 46 20.49 2.13 1.51
C PHE A 46 19.83 2.19 0.12
N ASN A 47 20.12 1.20 -0.72
CA ASN A 47 19.60 1.15 -2.08
C ASN A 47 18.26 0.40 -2.13
N LEU A 48 17.20 1.11 -2.55
CA LEU A 48 15.85 0.56 -2.70
C LEU A 48 15.55 -0.04 -4.08
N GLU A 49 16.44 0.08 -5.07
CA GLU A 49 16.18 -0.39 -6.44
C GLU A 49 15.79 -1.87 -6.50
N LYS A 50 16.45 -2.72 -5.69
CA LYS A 50 16.10 -4.14 -5.60
C LYS A 50 14.69 -4.36 -5.04
N PHE A 51 14.28 -3.55 -4.06
CA PHE A 51 12.93 -3.63 -3.50
C PHE A 51 11.90 -3.14 -4.51
N LEU A 52 12.14 -1.98 -5.11
CA LEU A 52 11.22 -1.35 -6.08
C LEU A 52 11.21 -2.06 -7.44
N ASN A 53 12.13 -3.01 -7.65
CA ASN A 53 12.32 -3.75 -8.88
C ASN A 53 12.21 -2.83 -10.12
N THR A 54 13.02 -1.77 -10.11
CA THR A 54 13.06 -0.73 -11.16
C THR A 54 13.79 -1.21 -12.42
N GLN A 55 14.47 -2.36 -12.37
CA GLN A 55 15.23 -2.92 -13.48
C GLN A 55 14.39 -3.83 -14.38
N ASP A 56 13.43 -4.60 -13.84
CA ASP A 56 12.67 -5.56 -14.65
C ASP A 56 11.40 -4.96 -15.28
N SER A 57 10.76 -4.00 -14.63
CA SER A 57 9.54 -3.36 -15.16
C SER A 57 9.20 -2.07 -14.41
N MET A 58 9.27 -0.94 -15.12
CA MET A 58 8.78 0.35 -14.64
C MET A 58 7.25 0.35 -14.57
N ALA A 59 6.68 0.56 -13.38
CA ALA A 59 5.23 0.71 -13.18
C ALA A 59 4.77 2.15 -13.46
N ASP A 60 3.50 2.37 -13.78
CA ASP A 60 2.96 3.72 -13.95
C ASP A 60 2.72 4.39 -12.59
N ILE A 61 2.37 3.60 -11.57
CA ILE A 61 2.20 4.03 -10.18
C ILE A 61 2.90 3.04 -9.23
N TYR A 62 3.59 3.57 -8.23
CA TYR A 62 4.18 2.84 -7.10
C TYR A 62 3.42 3.18 -5.82
N VAL A 63 2.93 2.17 -5.12
CA VAL A 63 2.27 2.26 -3.81
C VAL A 63 3.14 1.52 -2.81
N LEU A 64 3.67 2.22 -1.82
CA LEU A 64 4.65 1.67 -0.89
C LEU A 64 4.17 1.87 0.55
N GLY A 65 3.93 0.76 1.24
CA GLY A 65 3.55 0.71 2.65
C GLY A 65 4.71 0.23 3.51
N PHE A 66 4.94 0.90 4.63
CA PHE A 66 5.94 0.54 5.63
C PHE A 66 5.31 0.47 7.01
N GLN A 67 5.80 -0.46 7.83
CA GLN A 67 5.40 -0.61 9.22
C GLN A 67 6.63 -0.56 10.12
N GLU A 68 6.45 -0.14 11.37
CA GLU A 68 7.53 0.10 12.32
C GLU A 68 8.64 1.02 11.78
N ILE A 69 8.30 2.09 11.07
CA ILE A 69 9.32 3.06 10.62
C ILE A 69 9.99 3.84 11.76
N VAL A 70 9.40 3.83 12.95
CA VAL A 70 9.97 4.35 14.19
C VAL A 70 10.13 3.21 15.20
N PRO A 71 11.15 3.26 16.08
CA PRO A 71 11.22 2.34 17.21
C PRO A 71 9.92 2.41 18.00
N LEU A 72 9.37 1.28 18.46
CA LEU A 72 8.13 1.24 19.24
C LEU A 72 8.44 1.27 20.75
N ASN A 73 9.06 2.36 21.24
CA ASN A 73 9.17 2.62 22.67
C ASN A 73 8.24 3.78 23.07
N ALA A 74 7.91 3.88 24.37
CA ALA A 74 6.91 4.85 24.83
C ALA A 74 7.27 6.29 24.40
N GLY A 75 8.55 6.68 24.47
CA GLY A 75 8.99 8.03 24.10
C GLY A 75 8.92 8.35 22.60
N SER A 76 9.20 7.38 21.74
CA SER A 76 9.18 7.57 20.28
C SER A 76 7.77 7.67 19.70
N ILE A 77 6.77 7.03 20.33
CA ILE A 77 5.37 7.12 19.88
C ILE A 77 4.84 8.57 19.98
N TRP A 78 5.21 9.30 21.04
CA TRP A 78 4.83 10.70 21.23
C TRP A 78 5.62 11.66 20.32
N ALA A 79 6.85 11.32 19.95
CA ALA A 79 7.70 12.14 19.08
C ALA A 79 7.50 11.85 17.57
N ALA A 80 6.79 10.78 17.21
CA ALA A 80 6.69 10.29 15.84
C ALA A 80 6.01 11.27 14.87
N GLU A 81 5.09 12.12 15.36
CA GLU A 81 4.42 13.13 14.53
C GLU A 81 5.39 14.19 13.97
N ASN A 82 6.59 14.34 14.55
CA ASN A 82 7.62 15.30 14.17
C ASN A 82 8.95 14.66 13.70
N SER A 83 8.93 13.38 13.30
CA SER A 83 10.16 12.66 12.94
C SER A 83 10.53 12.78 11.46
N ASP A 84 11.78 13.17 11.16
CA ASP A 84 12.35 13.24 9.80
C ASP A 84 12.46 11.87 9.08
N ILE A 85 11.99 10.79 9.70
CA ILE A 85 12.19 9.43 9.18
C ILE A 85 11.40 9.17 7.90
N SER A 86 10.18 9.68 7.79
CA SER A 86 9.39 9.59 6.56
C SER A 86 10.01 10.42 5.44
N ILE A 87 10.67 11.54 5.77
CA ILE A 87 11.45 12.34 4.82
C ILE A 87 12.64 11.53 4.30
N LYS A 88 13.35 10.79 5.16
CA LYS A 88 14.45 9.90 4.75
C LYS A 88 13.97 8.80 3.82
N TRP A 89 12.89 8.08 4.18
CA TRP A 89 12.31 7.05 3.32
C TRP A 89 11.86 7.63 1.97
N SER A 90 11.14 8.75 1.99
CA SER A 90 10.71 9.46 0.78
C SER A 90 11.89 9.85 -0.12
N SER A 91 12.99 10.34 0.46
CA SER A 91 14.20 10.70 -0.31
C SER A 91 14.87 9.48 -0.95
N LEU A 92 14.96 8.35 -0.24
CA LEU A 92 15.53 7.11 -0.79
C LEU A 92 14.67 6.56 -1.93
N ILE A 93 13.34 6.64 -1.79
CA ILE A 93 12.40 6.21 -2.83
C ILE A 93 12.54 7.10 -4.07
N LYS A 94 12.57 8.43 -3.88
CA LYS A 94 12.75 9.39 -4.98
C LYS A 94 14.05 9.11 -5.74
N ALA A 95 15.15 8.93 -5.02
CA ALA A 95 16.46 8.62 -5.59
C ALA A 95 16.41 7.33 -6.43
N ALA A 96 15.81 6.26 -5.88
CA ALA A 96 15.73 4.96 -6.54
C ALA A 96 14.79 4.96 -7.76
N LEU A 97 13.63 5.62 -7.69
CA LEU A 97 12.68 5.70 -8.81
C LEU A 97 13.23 6.55 -9.96
N ASN A 98 13.90 7.65 -9.65
CA ASN A 98 14.37 8.62 -10.63
C ASN A 98 15.84 8.42 -11.04
N LYS A 99 16.50 7.37 -10.52
CA LYS A 99 17.92 7.06 -10.75
C LYS A 99 18.84 8.27 -10.46
N ARG A 100 18.52 9.03 -9.41
CA ARG A 100 19.31 10.19 -8.95
C ARG A 100 20.04 9.82 -7.68
N THR A 101 21.20 10.42 -7.45
CA THR A 101 21.87 10.28 -6.15
C THR A 101 21.14 11.14 -5.11
N PRO A 102 21.03 10.71 -3.84
CA PRO A 102 20.42 11.52 -2.78
C PRO A 102 21.07 12.92 -2.60
N ALA A 103 22.34 13.07 -3.01
CA ALA A 103 23.08 14.34 -2.96
C ALA A 103 22.61 15.36 -4.00
N GLU A 104 22.24 14.92 -5.21
CA GLU A 104 21.71 15.80 -6.28
C GLU A 104 20.35 16.41 -5.90
N ASP A 105 19.55 15.68 -5.11
CA ASP A 105 18.25 16.18 -4.61
C ASP A 105 18.41 17.18 -3.44
N ALA A 106 19.47 17.08 -2.64
CA ALA A 106 19.74 18.02 -1.54
C ALA A 106 20.09 19.43 -2.07
N PHE A 107 20.78 19.51 -3.22
CA PHE A 107 21.05 20.77 -3.92
C PHE A 107 19.76 21.43 -4.44
N HIS A 108 18.83 20.65 -4.99
CA HIS A 108 17.52 21.19 -5.43
C HIS A 108 16.63 21.62 -4.26
N LYS A 109 16.67 20.92 -3.12
CA LYS A 109 15.92 21.32 -1.91
C LYS A 109 16.41 22.63 -1.28
N ALA A 110 17.68 22.98 -1.45
CA ALA A 110 18.20 24.26 -0.97
C ALA A 110 17.62 25.45 -1.76
N GLU A 111 17.17 25.24 -3.00
CA GLU A 111 16.47 26.24 -3.82
C GLU A 111 14.96 26.28 -3.53
N THR A 112 14.35 25.16 -3.14
CA THR A 112 12.91 25.04 -2.87
C THR A 112 12.67 24.63 -1.41
N GLY A 113 12.75 25.58 -0.48
CA GLY A 113 12.49 25.30 0.94
C GLY A 113 11.06 24.78 1.17
N GLU A 114 10.91 23.54 1.63
CA GLU A 114 9.60 22.96 1.97
C GLU A 114 9.59 22.37 3.38
N SER A 115 8.67 22.90 4.20
CA SER A 115 8.16 22.31 5.43
C SER A 115 6.80 21.69 5.14
N GLN A 116 6.48 20.62 5.87
CA GLN A 116 5.24 19.84 5.84
C GLN A 116 4.00 20.66 5.45
N ARG A 117 3.33 20.28 4.36
CA ARG A 117 1.90 20.53 4.09
C ARG A 117 1.45 19.79 2.83
N VAL A 118 0.18 19.40 2.82
CA VAL A 118 -0.56 19.03 1.62
C VAL A 118 -0.50 20.23 0.67
N HIS A 119 0.26 20.13 -0.42
CA HIS A 119 0.35 21.19 -1.42
C HIS A 119 -0.19 20.73 -2.78
N PRO A 120 -1.04 21.53 -3.44
CA PRO A 120 -1.46 21.30 -4.81
C PRO A 120 -0.31 21.58 -5.79
N LEU A 121 -0.38 20.89 -6.92
CA LEU A 121 0.55 20.82 -8.04
C LEU A 121 1.28 22.12 -8.41
N THR A 122 2.61 22.15 -8.27
CA THR A 122 3.46 23.16 -8.93
C THR A 122 3.97 22.60 -10.26
N THR A 123 3.58 23.23 -11.37
CA THR A 123 4.07 23.00 -12.73
C THR A 123 5.44 23.63 -12.94
N GLN A 124 6.46 22.83 -13.21
CA GLN A 124 7.63 23.21 -14.02
C GLN A 124 8.32 21.95 -14.55
N SER A 125 8.05 21.59 -15.81
CA SER A 125 8.78 20.53 -16.51
C SER A 125 10.04 21.11 -17.14
N SER A 126 11.21 20.79 -16.58
CA SER A 126 12.47 20.91 -17.31
C SER A 126 12.67 19.60 -18.08
N ILE A 127 12.53 19.66 -19.41
CA ILE A 127 12.75 18.52 -20.31
C ILE A 127 14.23 18.14 -20.24
N LYS A 128 14.54 16.96 -19.70
CA LYS A 128 15.90 16.42 -19.66
C LYS A 128 16.20 15.61 -20.94
N PRO A 129 17.40 15.74 -21.53
CA PRO A 129 17.81 14.90 -22.63
C PRO A 129 18.09 13.48 -22.12
N GLY A 130 17.31 12.51 -22.61
CA GLY A 130 17.51 11.08 -22.35
C GLY A 130 16.39 10.40 -21.58
N GLY A 131 15.17 10.37 -22.14
CA GLY A 131 14.13 9.32 -21.95
C GLY A 131 13.75 8.82 -20.55
N ALA A 132 14.27 9.38 -19.47
CA ALA A 132 14.03 8.92 -18.12
C ALA A 132 12.65 9.42 -17.64
N THR A 133 11.74 8.49 -17.38
CA THR A 133 10.44 8.78 -16.76
C THR A 133 10.67 9.33 -15.35
N ASP A 134 10.21 10.56 -15.09
CA ASP A 134 10.30 11.19 -13.77
C ASP A 134 9.05 10.83 -12.95
N TYR A 135 9.25 10.34 -11.73
CA TYR A 135 8.20 10.04 -10.77
C TYR A 135 8.09 11.13 -9.72
N LYS A 136 6.85 11.48 -9.39
CA LYS A 136 6.51 12.44 -8.33
C LYS A 136 5.67 11.79 -7.26
N CYS A 137 5.90 12.22 -6.02
CA CYS A 137 5.05 11.84 -4.89
C CYS A 137 3.69 12.50 -5.07
N ILE A 138 2.64 11.69 -5.15
CA ILE A 138 1.25 12.16 -5.22
C ILE A 138 0.73 12.44 -3.82
N VAL A 139 0.99 11.52 -2.91
CA VAL A 139 0.55 11.61 -1.52
C VAL A 139 1.40 10.70 -0.66
N SER A 140 1.74 11.17 0.54
CA SER A 140 2.34 10.33 1.56
C SER A 140 1.81 10.68 2.93
N LYS A 141 1.66 9.68 3.80
CA LYS A 141 1.16 9.88 5.15
C LYS A 141 1.79 8.89 6.10
N GLN A 142 2.20 9.41 7.26
CA GLN A 142 2.63 8.66 8.42
C GLN A 142 1.57 8.74 9.53
N MET A 143 1.33 7.62 10.21
CA MET A 143 0.66 7.51 11.51
C MET A 143 1.54 6.66 12.43
N VAL A 144 2.21 7.32 13.39
CA VAL A 144 3.17 6.68 14.30
C VAL A 144 4.21 5.84 13.53
N GLY A 145 4.07 4.51 13.53
CA GLY A 145 4.97 3.57 12.86
C GLY A 145 4.49 3.09 11.50
N ILE A 146 3.30 3.50 11.04
CA ILE A 146 2.75 3.13 9.74
C ILE A 146 3.01 4.28 8.77
N TYR A 147 3.57 3.99 7.61
CA TYR A 147 3.81 4.97 6.55
C TYR A 147 3.32 4.41 5.22
N ILE A 148 2.64 5.23 4.43
CA ILE A 148 2.28 4.90 3.05
C ILE A 148 2.65 6.08 2.16
N THR A 149 3.16 5.78 0.97
CA THR A 149 3.52 6.77 -0.03
C THR A 149 3.18 6.26 -1.42
N ILE A 150 2.61 7.14 -2.24
CA ILE A 150 2.16 6.84 -3.60
C ILE A 150 2.88 7.77 -4.56
N TRP A 151 3.56 7.16 -5.53
CA TRP A 151 4.33 7.85 -6.57
C TRP A 151 3.75 7.50 -7.92
N ALA A 152 3.62 8.47 -8.81
CA ALA A 152 3.17 8.24 -10.17
C ALA A 152 4.15 8.88 -11.14
N ARG A 153 4.17 8.37 -12.37
CA ARG A 153 4.85 9.07 -13.46
C ARG A 153 4.30 10.48 -13.61
N THR A 154 5.18 11.43 -13.94
CA THR A 154 4.85 12.84 -13.99
C THR A 154 3.71 13.11 -14.96
N GLU A 155 3.68 12.46 -16.12
CA GLU A 155 2.61 12.61 -17.12
C GLU A 155 1.24 12.08 -16.66
N LEU A 156 1.21 11.09 -15.77
CA LEU A 156 -0.04 10.50 -15.27
C LEU A 156 -0.70 11.37 -14.19
N SER A 157 0.12 12.16 -13.50
CA SER A 157 -0.31 12.90 -12.31
C SER A 157 -1.43 13.91 -12.53
N GLN A 158 -1.58 14.44 -13.75
CA GLN A 158 -2.65 15.37 -14.10
C GLN A 158 -4.04 14.70 -14.12
N TYR A 159 -4.07 13.38 -14.24
CA TYR A 159 -5.30 12.58 -14.25
C TYR A 159 -5.66 12.05 -12.86
N ILE A 160 -4.82 12.29 -11.85
CA ILE A 160 -5.09 11.93 -10.46
C ILE A 160 -5.76 13.12 -9.77
N SER A 161 -6.95 12.88 -9.23
CA SER A 161 -7.79 13.89 -8.60
C SER A 161 -8.31 13.44 -7.22
N TYR A 162 -8.70 14.42 -6.41
CA TYR A 162 -9.33 14.22 -5.10
C TYR A 162 -8.58 13.27 -4.15
N PRO A 163 -7.25 13.45 -3.92
CA PRO A 163 -6.53 12.68 -2.92
C PRO A 163 -7.10 12.97 -1.53
N SER A 164 -7.40 11.91 -0.79
CA SER A 164 -7.93 11.98 0.57
C SER A 164 -7.28 10.90 1.43
N VAL A 165 -7.14 11.19 2.73
CA VAL A 165 -6.41 10.34 3.67
C VAL A 165 -7.23 10.15 4.92
N SER A 166 -7.27 8.92 5.42
CA SER A 166 -7.91 8.56 6.69
C SER A 166 -6.96 7.68 7.50
N CYS A 167 -6.84 7.95 8.80
CA CYS A 167 -6.01 7.19 9.72
C CYS A 167 -6.91 6.55 10.78
N VAL A 168 -6.76 5.26 11.02
CA VAL A 168 -7.51 4.52 12.05
C VAL A 168 -6.52 3.82 12.96
N GLY A 169 -6.48 4.20 14.24
CA GLY A 169 -5.68 3.51 15.25
C GLY A 169 -6.39 2.28 15.79
N CYS A 170 -5.65 1.18 15.99
CA CYS A 170 -6.13 -0.07 16.60
C CYS A 170 -5.24 -0.51 17.78
N GLY A 171 -4.29 0.31 18.20
CA GLY A 171 -3.31 -0.01 19.24
C GLY A 171 -3.88 -0.02 20.66
N ILE A 172 -3.05 0.31 21.64
CA ILE A 172 -3.45 0.32 23.06
C ILE A 172 -4.75 1.13 23.25
N LEU A 173 -5.73 0.53 23.92
CA LEU A 173 -7.10 1.05 24.13
C LEU A 173 -7.91 1.32 22.84
N GLY A 174 -7.53 0.73 21.69
CA GLY A 174 -8.21 0.93 20.41
C GLY A 174 -8.01 2.32 19.80
N CYS A 175 -7.04 3.11 20.29
CA CYS A 175 -6.85 4.50 19.87
C CYS A 175 -5.41 4.86 19.52
N LEU A 176 -4.39 4.17 20.05
CA LEU A 176 -2.98 4.49 19.75
C LEU A 176 -2.56 3.99 18.36
N GLY A 177 -1.80 4.80 17.63
CA GLY A 177 -1.44 4.55 16.22
C GLY A 177 -0.31 3.53 15.97
N ASN A 178 0.18 2.80 16.97
CA ASN A 178 1.21 1.76 16.77
C ASN A 178 0.67 0.49 16.09
N LYS A 179 -0.66 0.37 16.01
CA LYS A 179 -1.42 -0.59 15.21
C LYS A 179 -2.57 0.16 14.55
N GLY A 180 -3.10 -0.38 13.46
CA GLY A 180 -4.19 0.23 12.70
C GLY A 180 -3.84 0.42 11.24
N SER A 181 -4.33 1.48 10.61
CA SER A 181 -4.10 1.76 9.19
C SER A 181 -3.93 3.23 8.84
N VAL A 182 -3.31 3.45 7.70
CA VAL A 182 -3.42 4.67 6.90
C VAL A 182 -4.04 4.29 5.56
N SER A 183 -5.20 4.86 5.26
CA SER A 183 -5.97 4.63 4.04
C SER A 183 -5.90 5.88 3.16
N ILE A 184 -5.56 5.71 1.89
CA ILE A 184 -5.48 6.78 0.89
C ILE A 184 -6.48 6.49 -0.22
N ARG A 185 -7.31 7.47 -0.55
CA ARG A 185 -8.22 7.43 -1.70
C ARG A 185 -7.85 8.51 -2.72
N PHE A 186 -7.96 8.19 -4.01
CA PHE A 186 -7.98 9.17 -5.09
C PHE A 186 -8.77 8.63 -6.28
N CYS A 187 -9.15 9.50 -7.21
CA CYS A 187 -9.62 9.09 -8.52
C CYS A 187 -8.49 9.21 -9.54
N LEU A 188 -8.38 8.23 -10.43
CA LEU A 188 -7.52 8.28 -11.59
C LEU A 188 -8.40 8.14 -12.82
N HIS A 189 -8.49 9.20 -13.61
CA HIS A 189 -9.60 9.39 -14.54
C HIS A 189 -10.93 9.18 -13.80
N GLU A 190 -11.82 8.32 -14.32
CA GLU A 190 -13.13 8.06 -13.72
C GLU A 190 -13.11 6.95 -12.65
N THR A 191 -11.98 6.26 -12.48
CA THR A 191 -11.88 5.12 -11.55
C THR A 191 -11.41 5.56 -10.17
N SER A 192 -12.16 5.17 -9.14
CA SER A 192 -11.82 5.46 -7.75
C SER A 192 -11.02 4.33 -7.11
N PHE A 193 -9.86 4.66 -6.54
CA PHE A 193 -8.97 3.71 -5.86
C PHE A 193 -8.89 3.99 -4.35
N CYS A 194 -8.75 2.92 -3.56
CA CYS A 194 -8.40 3.00 -2.15
C CYS A 194 -7.21 2.10 -1.83
N PHE A 195 -6.16 2.67 -1.22
CA PHE A 195 -4.97 1.95 -0.77
C PHE A 195 -4.90 1.97 0.75
N VAL A 196 -4.94 0.80 1.37
CA VAL A 196 -4.93 0.65 2.82
C VAL A 196 -3.60 0.03 3.25
N CYS A 197 -2.75 0.81 3.93
CA CYS A 197 -1.54 0.29 4.57
C CYS A 197 -1.82 0.04 6.05
N SER A 198 -1.71 -1.20 6.53
CA SER A 198 -1.99 -1.53 7.93
C SER A 198 -0.86 -2.24 8.67
N HIS A 199 -0.93 -2.14 9.99
CA HIS A 199 -0.19 -2.97 10.92
C HIS A 199 -1.19 -3.53 11.93
N LEU A 200 -1.63 -4.77 11.74
CA LEU A 200 -2.68 -5.40 12.58
C LEU A 200 -2.09 -6.03 13.84
N ALA A 201 -2.95 -6.37 14.79
CA ALA A 201 -2.61 -7.02 16.05
C ALA A 201 -1.64 -8.21 15.86
N SER A 202 -0.51 -8.15 16.58
CA SER A 202 0.45 -9.25 16.60
C SER A 202 0.03 -10.33 17.61
N GLY A 203 0.74 -11.44 17.61
CA GLY A 203 0.46 -12.57 18.51
C GLY A 203 0.36 -13.88 17.73
N GLY A 204 0.80 -14.95 18.37
CA GLY A 204 0.82 -16.30 17.80
C GLY A 204 0.19 -17.35 18.71
N LYS A 205 -0.56 -16.92 19.73
CA LYS A 205 -1.38 -17.81 20.55
C LYS A 205 -2.65 -18.17 19.78
N GLU A 206 -3.23 -19.31 20.12
CA GLU A 206 -4.52 -19.71 19.59
C GLU A 206 -5.59 -18.66 19.91
N GLY A 207 -6.33 -18.24 18.89
CA GLY A 207 -7.38 -17.23 19.00
C GLY A 207 -6.91 -15.78 18.80
N ASP A 208 -5.60 -15.52 18.70
CA ASP A 208 -5.07 -14.17 18.42
C ASP A 208 -5.53 -13.63 17.04
N GLU A 209 -5.92 -14.51 16.10
CA GLU A 209 -6.50 -14.11 14.82
C GLU A 209 -7.77 -13.28 14.99
N ARG A 210 -8.52 -13.46 16.09
CA ARG A 210 -9.74 -12.69 16.35
C ARG A 210 -9.44 -11.21 16.58
N HIS A 211 -8.29 -10.89 17.17
CA HIS A 211 -7.85 -9.50 17.33
C HIS A 211 -7.51 -8.87 15.98
N ARG A 212 -6.85 -9.61 15.08
CA ARG A 212 -6.59 -9.15 13.70
C ARG A 212 -7.86 -8.93 12.90
N ASN A 213 -8.82 -9.85 13.02
CA ASN A 213 -10.13 -9.72 12.41
C ASN A 213 -10.88 -8.48 12.95
N ALA A 214 -10.82 -8.25 14.27
CA ALA A 214 -11.42 -7.08 14.91
C ALA A 214 -10.77 -5.78 14.43
N ASP A 215 -9.44 -5.72 14.31
CA ASP A 215 -8.72 -4.58 13.74
C ASP A 215 -9.17 -4.31 12.29
N ALA A 216 -9.22 -5.35 11.46
CA ALA A 216 -9.64 -5.23 10.07
C ALA A 216 -11.09 -4.72 9.95
N ALA A 217 -12.01 -5.26 10.75
CA ALA A 217 -13.40 -4.82 10.77
C ALA A 217 -13.54 -3.38 11.29
N HIS A 218 -12.72 -3.00 12.28
CA HIS A 218 -12.65 -1.63 12.78
C HIS A 218 -12.15 -0.67 11.71
N ILE A 219 -11.10 -1.02 10.96
CA ILE A 219 -10.57 -0.21 9.85
C ILE A 219 -11.62 -0.04 8.75
N LEU A 220 -12.29 -1.11 8.33
CA LEU A 220 -13.35 -1.08 7.32
C LEU A 220 -14.53 -0.17 7.73
N SER A 221 -14.94 -0.24 9.00
CA SER A 221 -16.08 0.52 9.50
C SER A 221 -15.76 1.99 9.80
N ARG A 222 -14.55 2.30 10.25
CA ARG A 222 -14.16 3.65 10.70
C ARG A 222 -13.54 4.51 9.62
N THR A 223 -13.00 3.90 8.56
CA THR A 223 -12.47 4.65 7.42
C THR A 223 -13.63 5.22 6.61
N ILE A 224 -13.84 6.53 6.72
CA ILE A 224 -14.83 7.28 5.95
C ILE A 224 -14.14 8.50 5.36
N PHE A 225 -14.14 8.61 4.02
CA PHE A 225 -13.62 9.78 3.34
C PHE A 225 -14.66 10.92 3.36
N PRO A 226 -14.20 12.19 3.44
CA PRO A 226 -15.09 13.34 3.40
C PRO A 226 -15.82 13.42 2.05
N PRO A 227 -17.07 13.93 2.04
CA PRO A 227 -17.79 14.20 0.80
C PRO A 227 -17.11 15.36 0.04
N GLU A 228 -17.15 15.30 -1.29
CA GLU A 228 -16.78 16.43 -2.14
C GLU A 228 -18.07 17.12 -2.63
N PRO A 229 -18.31 18.40 -2.33
CA PRO A 229 -19.62 19.05 -2.53
C PRO A 229 -20.17 19.00 -3.96
N LEU A 230 -19.30 18.87 -4.97
CA LEU A 230 -19.66 18.87 -6.39
C LEU A 230 -19.43 17.51 -7.07
N GLN A 231 -19.03 16.47 -6.32
CA GLN A 231 -18.74 15.16 -6.87
C GLN A 231 -19.34 14.05 -6.02
N HIS A 232 -20.00 13.09 -6.67
CA HIS A 232 -20.52 11.89 -6.01
C HIS A 232 -19.41 10.85 -5.81
N LEU A 233 -18.39 11.20 -5.02
CA LEU A 233 -17.28 10.30 -4.74
C LEU A 233 -17.67 9.23 -3.71
N PRO A 234 -17.21 7.97 -3.89
CA PRO A 234 -17.41 6.94 -2.90
C PRO A 234 -16.68 7.29 -1.59
N ARG A 235 -17.23 6.80 -0.47
CA ARG A 235 -16.81 7.23 0.88
C ARG A 235 -16.26 6.10 1.74
N LYS A 236 -16.71 4.86 1.54
CA LYS A 236 -16.22 3.70 2.29
C LYS A 236 -15.19 2.95 1.47
N ILE A 237 -14.28 2.24 2.15
CA ILE A 237 -13.20 1.47 1.50
C ILE A 237 -13.73 0.57 0.38
N LEU A 238 -14.80 -0.19 0.65
CA LEU A 238 -15.31 -1.21 -0.28
C LEU A 238 -16.09 -0.63 -1.48
N ASP A 239 -16.31 0.68 -1.54
CA ASP A 239 -16.95 1.34 -2.68
C ASP A 239 -15.92 1.74 -3.78
N HIS A 240 -14.66 1.30 -3.65
CA HIS A 240 -13.54 1.62 -4.54
C HIS A 240 -12.91 0.33 -5.13
N GLU A 241 -12.00 0.49 -6.09
CA GLU A 241 -10.97 -0.53 -6.39
C GLU A 241 -9.91 -0.49 -5.28
N VAL A 242 -9.80 -1.57 -4.50
CA VAL A 242 -9.05 -1.55 -3.23
C VAL A 242 -7.82 -2.42 -3.29
N ILE A 243 -6.69 -1.90 -2.82
CA ILE A 243 -5.51 -2.70 -2.47
C ILE A 243 -5.21 -2.49 -0.99
N TRP A 244 -5.22 -3.59 -0.24
CA TRP A 244 -4.84 -3.61 1.17
C TRP A 244 -3.48 -4.31 1.31
N LEU A 245 -2.50 -3.55 1.79
CA LEU A 245 -1.13 -3.99 1.98
C LEU A 245 -0.72 -3.80 3.45
N GLY A 246 0.24 -4.58 3.92
CA GLY A 246 0.81 -4.33 5.24
C GLY A 246 1.35 -5.55 5.95
N ASP A 247 1.79 -5.33 7.18
CA ASP A 247 1.99 -6.39 8.16
C ASP A 247 0.63 -6.74 8.78
N LEU A 248 -0.06 -7.68 8.12
CA LEU A 248 -1.36 -8.19 8.58
C LEU A 248 -1.21 -9.15 9.76
N ASN A 249 0.01 -9.57 10.09
CA ASN A 249 0.37 -10.36 11.26
C ASN A 249 -0.31 -11.73 11.40
N TYR A 250 -1.06 -12.21 10.40
CA TYR A 250 -1.61 -13.56 10.39
C TYR A 250 -0.50 -14.61 10.42
N ARG A 251 -0.76 -15.73 11.12
CA ARG A 251 0.21 -16.78 11.40
C ARG A 251 -0.23 -18.10 10.76
N ILE A 252 0.61 -19.11 10.88
CA ILE A 252 0.32 -20.48 10.44
C ILE A 252 -0.22 -21.27 11.64
N ARG A 253 -1.37 -21.93 11.49
CA ARG A 253 -2.01 -22.77 12.51
C ARG A 253 -1.33 -24.14 12.63
N LEU A 254 -0.02 -24.16 12.83
CA LEU A 254 0.77 -25.37 13.03
C LEU A 254 1.73 -25.20 14.21
N PRO A 255 2.11 -26.30 14.90
CA PRO A 255 3.21 -26.26 15.85
C PRO A 255 4.50 -25.75 15.20
N GLU A 256 5.36 -25.15 16.02
CA GLU A 256 6.60 -24.50 15.60
C GLU A 256 7.53 -25.45 14.83
N GLU A 257 7.76 -26.64 15.41
CA GLU A 257 8.60 -27.69 14.82
C GLU A 257 8.07 -28.17 13.48
N THR A 258 6.75 -28.43 13.39
CA THR A 258 6.10 -28.83 12.14
C THR A 258 6.20 -27.74 11.08
N THR A 259 5.99 -26.49 11.47
CA THR A 259 6.13 -25.33 10.58
C THR A 259 7.53 -25.26 9.99
N ARG A 260 8.58 -25.40 10.83
CA ARG A 260 9.97 -25.40 10.36
C ARG A 260 10.30 -26.58 9.46
N SER A 261 9.76 -27.76 9.76
CA SER A 261 9.96 -28.94 8.92
C SER A 261 9.45 -28.70 7.50
N PHE A 262 8.22 -28.20 7.36
CA PHE A 262 7.68 -27.84 6.05
C PHE A 262 8.44 -26.68 5.38
N VAL A 263 8.90 -25.69 6.13
CA VAL A 263 9.75 -24.63 5.57
C VAL A 263 11.07 -25.18 5.02
N LYS A 264 11.72 -26.10 5.74
CA LYS A 264 12.96 -26.75 5.31
C LYS A 264 12.77 -27.56 4.02
N ASN A 265 11.63 -28.23 3.90
CA ASN A 265 11.26 -29.02 2.72
C ASN A 265 10.69 -28.17 1.58
N LYS A 266 10.44 -26.87 1.80
CA LYS A 266 9.75 -25.96 0.88
C LYS A 266 8.33 -26.38 0.54
N ASP A 267 7.64 -27.00 1.50
CA ASP A 267 6.25 -27.46 1.37
C ASP A 267 5.26 -26.31 1.56
N TRP A 268 5.34 -25.28 0.70
CA TRP A 268 4.54 -24.06 0.82
C TRP A 268 3.04 -24.33 0.80
N ASN A 269 2.59 -25.31 0.00
CA ASN A 269 1.18 -25.68 -0.09
C ASN A 269 0.61 -26.17 1.25
N LEU A 270 1.35 -27.00 1.99
CA LEU A 270 0.90 -27.51 3.30
C LEU A 270 0.87 -26.38 4.35
N LEU A 271 1.84 -25.47 4.29
CA LEU A 271 1.86 -24.29 5.14
C LEU A 271 0.68 -23.35 4.84
N LEU A 272 0.40 -23.08 3.55
CA LEU A 272 -0.69 -22.21 3.11
C LEU A 272 -2.09 -22.79 3.39
N GLN A 273 -2.25 -24.12 3.40
CA GLN A 273 -3.48 -24.76 3.87
C GLN A 273 -3.79 -24.45 5.34
N ASN A 274 -2.78 -24.11 6.13
CA ASN A 274 -2.88 -23.77 7.54
C ASN A 274 -2.68 -22.26 7.81
N ASP A 275 -2.59 -21.42 6.77
CA ASP A 275 -2.45 -19.98 6.90
C ASP A 275 -3.76 -19.35 7.42
N GLN A 276 -3.67 -18.56 8.49
CA GLN A 276 -4.85 -17.95 9.10
C GLN A 276 -5.56 -17.00 8.14
N LEU A 277 -4.85 -16.14 7.40
CA LEU A 277 -5.50 -15.18 6.49
C LEU A 277 -6.28 -15.90 5.39
N ARG A 278 -5.68 -16.91 4.75
CA ARG A 278 -6.37 -17.73 3.75
C ARG A 278 -7.62 -18.41 4.33
N ALA A 279 -7.54 -18.91 5.56
CA ALA A 279 -8.70 -19.47 6.21
C ALA A 279 -9.82 -18.42 6.41
N GLU A 280 -9.48 -17.20 6.83
CA GLU A 280 -10.46 -16.12 7.01
C GLU A 280 -11.09 -15.66 5.68
N MET A 281 -10.32 -15.61 4.59
CA MET A 281 -10.83 -15.31 3.24
C MET A 281 -11.76 -16.42 2.72
N SER A 282 -11.46 -17.69 3.02
CA SER A 282 -12.27 -18.84 2.54
C SER A 282 -13.59 -19.04 3.29
N LYS A 283 -13.69 -18.56 4.54
CA LYS A 283 -14.83 -18.79 5.44
C LYS A 283 -15.90 -17.70 5.39
N GLY A 284 -15.73 -16.68 4.54
CA GLY A 284 -16.68 -15.58 4.43
C GLY A 284 -16.72 -14.66 5.66
N HIS A 285 -15.55 -14.35 6.24
CA HIS A 285 -15.45 -13.44 7.39
C HIS A 285 -15.10 -12.01 6.93
N VAL A 286 -14.26 -11.28 7.67
CA VAL A 286 -13.92 -9.86 7.41
C VAL A 286 -13.27 -9.61 6.03
N PHE A 287 -12.69 -10.65 5.43
CA PHE A 287 -12.08 -10.62 4.10
C PHE A 287 -12.83 -11.49 3.08
N GLU A 288 -14.15 -11.63 3.23
CA GLU A 288 -15.00 -12.24 2.20
C GLU A 288 -14.85 -11.49 0.86
N GLU A 289 -14.76 -12.24 -0.25
CA GLU A 289 -14.55 -11.73 -1.63
C GLU A 289 -13.22 -11.00 -1.90
N TRP A 290 -12.33 -10.91 -0.92
CA TRP A 290 -10.98 -10.43 -1.17
C TRP A 290 -10.17 -11.48 -1.91
N HIS A 291 -9.19 -11.01 -2.67
CA HIS A 291 -8.31 -11.85 -3.46
C HIS A 291 -6.85 -11.67 -3.03
N GLU A 292 -6.07 -12.74 -3.19
CA GLU A 292 -4.62 -12.75 -2.96
C GLU A 292 -3.95 -13.59 -4.05
N GLY A 293 -2.78 -13.17 -4.51
CA GLY A 293 -2.02 -13.89 -5.50
C GLY A 293 -1.48 -15.21 -5.00
N LEU A 294 -0.98 -16.01 -5.93
CA LEU A 294 -0.26 -17.22 -5.58
C LEU A 294 1.03 -16.86 -4.82
N ILE A 295 1.18 -17.44 -3.63
CA ILE A 295 2.39 -17.31 -2.82
C ILE A 295 3.30 -18.51 -3.14
N GLU A 296 4.39 -18.25 -3.85
CA GLU A 296 5.42 -19.25 -4.18
C GLU A 296 6.76 -18.98 -3.47
N PHE A 297 6.75 -18.03 -2.53
CA PHE A 297 7.93 -17.59 -1.78
C PHE A 297 7.86 -17.99 -0.30
N PRO A 298 9.01 -18.16 0.39
CA PRO A 298 9.03 -18.58 1.78
C PRO A 298 8.40 -17.54 2.74
N PRO A 299 8.00 -17.96 3.96
CA PRO A 299 7.50 -17.05 5.00
C PRO A 299 8.40 -15.85 5.25
N THR A 300 7.81 -14.66 5.40
CA THR A 300 8.54 -13.38 5.46
C THR A 300 9.00 -12.99 6.86
N TYR A 301 8.51 -13.69 7.89
CA TYR A 301 8.76 -13.43 9.31
C TYR A 301 8.98 -14.76 10.06
N LYS A 302 9.74 -14.85 11.16
CA LYS A 302 10.66 -13.86 11.75
C LYS A 302 12.09 -14.31 11.51
N TYR A 303 12.93 -13.42 10.99
CA TYR A 303 14.36 -13.69 10.78
C TYR A 303 15.21 -13.24 11.96
N ASP A 304 16.37 -13.88 12.17
CA ASP A 304 17.42 -13.31 13.01
C ASP A 304 18.03 -12.07 12.32
N GLN A 305 18.52 -11.13 13.11
CA GLN A 305 19.05 -9.86 12.58
C GLN A 305 20.23 -10.12 11.63
N ASN A 306 20.21 -9.46 10.47
CA ASN A 306 21.22 -9.61 9.42
C ASN A 306 21.47 -11.08 8.99
N SER A 307 20.46 -11.96 9.09
CA SER A 307 20.58 -13.38 8.76
C SER A 307 19.44 -13.83 7.84
N ASP A 308 19.68 -14.92 7.09
CA ASP A 308 18.65 -15.68 6.37
C ASP A 308 18.08 -16.84 7.21
N ASP A 309 18.57 -17.00 8.43
CA ASP A 309 18.03 -17.95 9.39
C ASP A 309 16.78 -17.38 10.06
N TYR A 310 15.75 -18.21 10.17
CA TYR A 310 14.59 -17.89 10.99
C TYR A 310 14.98 -17.84 12.47
N TYR A 311 14.42 -16.87 13.19
CA TYR A 311 14.72 -16.58 14.58
C TYR A 311 14.63 -17.83 15.46
N GLY A 312 15.74 -18.15 16.14
CA GLY A 312 15.82 -19.28 17.07
C GLY A 312 16.44 -20.56 16.50
N SER A 313 16.99 -20.54 15.28
CA SER A 313 17.62 -21.71 14.64
C SER A 313 19.00 -22.08 15.21
N GLY A 314 19.65 -21.23 16.02
CA GLY A 314 21.07 -21.38 16.41
C GLY A 314 21.35 -21.81 17.86
N HIS A 315 20.93 -21.02 18.86
CA HIS A 315 21.39 -21.18 20.26
C HIS A 315 20.31 -21.76 21.20
N LYS A 316 20.71 -22.68 22.09
CA LYS A 316 19.84 -23.33 23.10
C LYS A 316 19.07 -22.35 23.99
N GLU A 317 19.59 -21.14 24.22
CA GLU A 317 18.88 -20.09 24.97
C GLU A 317 17.78 -19.39 24.15
N LYS A 318 17.99 -19.21 22.84
CA LYS A 318 16.99 -18.68 21.91
C LYS A 318 15.90 -19.69 21.56
N ALA A 319 16.17 -21.00 21.72
CA ALA A 319 15.19 -22.07 21.50
C ALA A 319 13.90 -21.88 22.33
N LYS A 320 14.03 -21.35 23.56
CA LYS A 320 12.88 -21.04 24.44
C LYS A 320 12.03 -19.84 23.98
N ARG A 321 12.47 -19.09 22.97
CA ARG A 321 11.79 -17.91 22.39
C ARG A 321 11.49 -18.07 20.90
N MET A 322 11.56 -19.30 20.38
CA MET A 322 11.32 -19.60 18.97
C MET A 322 9.97 -19.06 18.51
N ARG A 323 9.98 -18.48 17.31
CA ARG A 323 8.78 -18.01 16.62
C ARG A 323 8.65 -18.82 15.36
N ALA A 324 7.49 -19.46 15.19
CA ALA A 324 7.17 -20.17 13.97
C ALA A 324 7.23 -19.19 12.78
N PRO A 325 7.88 -19.57 11.67
CA PRO A 325 7.84 -18.79 10.44
C PRO A 325 6.39 -18.52 9.97
N ALA A 326 6.11 -17.33 9.45
CA ALA A 326 4.79 -16.93 8.97
C ALA A 326 4.85 -15.91 7.82
N TRP A 327 3.82 -15.88 6.97
CA TRP A 327 3.58 -14.81 6.02
C TRP A 327 2.76 -13.70 6.70
N CYS A 328 3.46 -12.82 7.41
CA CYS A 328 2.86 -11.67 8.09
C CYS A 328 2.59 -10.52 7.10
N ASP A 329 3.49 -10.33 6.14
CA ASP A 329 3.47 -9.22 5.18
C ASP A 329 2.67 -9.63 3.93
N ARG A 330 1.52 -8.99 3.68
CA ARG A 330 0.53 -9.42 2.68
C ARG A 330 0.06 -8.28 1.80
N ILE A 331 -0.39 -8.63 0.59
CA ILE A 331 -1.03 -7.71 -0.35
C ILE A 331 -2.27 -8.42 -0.90
N ILE A 332 -3.44 -7.94 -0.50
CA ILE A 332 -4.75 -8.43 -0.93
C ILE A 332 -5.51 -7.32 -1.66
N TRP A 333 -6.51 -7.67 -2.46
CA TRP A 333 -7.32 -6.67 -3.17
C TRP A 333 -8.79 -7.03 -3.22
N PHE A 334 -9.62 -6.01 -3.40
CA PHE A 334 -11.06 -6.10 -3.59
C PHE A 334 -11.46 -5.21 -4.77
N GLY A 335 -12.46 -5.62 -5.53
CA GLY A 335 -12.84 -4.96 -6.79
C GLY A 335 -12.56 -5.84 -8.01
N LYS A 336 -13.02 -5.38 -9.17
CA LYS A 336 -13.00 -6.16 -10.44
C LYS A 336 -12.02 -5.58 -11.45
N GLY A 337 -11.62 -4.33 -11.28
CA GLY A 337 -10.67 -3.61 -12.14
C GLY A 337 -9.20 -3.94 -11.86
N LEU A 338 -8.90 -4.79 -10.88
CA LEU A 338 -7.53 -5.14 -10.47
C LEU A 338 -7.18 -6.60 -10.79
N LYS A 339 -6.06 -6.79 -11.49
CA LYS A 339 -5.47 -8.11 -11.74
C LYS A 339 -4.02 -8.16 -11.28
N GLN A 340 -3.74 -8.93 -10.23
CA GLN A 340 -2.36 -9.20 -9.83
C GLN A 340 -1.68 -10.13 -10.85
N VAL A 341 -0.56 -9.68 -11.41
CA VAL A 341 0.21 -10.42 -12.43
C VAL A 341 1.53 -10.97 -11.89
N HIS A 342 2.00 -10.47 -10.75
CA HIS A 342 3.19 -10.98 -10.07
C HIS A 342 3.05 -10.76 -8.56
N TYR A 343 3.54 -11.70 -7.76
CA TYR A 343 3.58 -11.56 -6.31
C TYR A 343 4.80 -12.27 -5.74
N ASN A 344 5.69 -11.54 -5.07
CA ASN A 344 6.95 -12.08 -4.58
C ASN A 344 7.49 -11.28 -3.39
N ARG A 345 8.63 -11.71 -2.86
CA ARG A 345 9.40 -11.03 -1.82
C ARG A 345 10.80 -10.64 -2.30
N VAL A 346 11.48 -9.83 -1.50
CA VAL A 346 12.86 -9.42 -1.73
C VAL A 346 13.74 -9.85 -0.56
N GLU A 347 14.94 -10.36 -0.86
CA GLU A 347 15.90 -10.85 0.14
C GLU A 347 16.71 -9.71 0.78
N SER A 348 16.00 -8.83 1.50
CA SER A 348 16.61 -7.77 2.32
C SER A 348 16.80 -8.24 3.75
N ARG A 349 18.00 -8.05 4.30
CA ARG A 349 18.33 -8.42 5.69
C ARG A 349 18.30 -7.24 6.67
N LEU A 350 17.78 -6.08 6.23
CA LEU A 350 17.70 -4.88 7.08
C LEU A 350 16.81 -5.15 8.30
N SER A 351 15.68 -5.83 8.10
CA SER A 351 14.66 -6.12 9.11
C SER A 351 14.56 -7.62 9.39
N ASP A 352 13.90 -7.99 10.49
CA ASP A 352 13.45 -9.36 10.75
C ASP A 352 12.26 -9.78 9.87
N HIS A 353 11.75 -8.86 9.04
CA HIS A 353 10.83 -9.12 7.94
C HIS A 353 11.49 -8.97 6.57
N ARG A 354 11.06 -9.82 5.62
CA ARG A 354 11.38 -9.67 4.19
C ARG A 354 10.32 -8.82 3.49
N PRO A 355 10.70 -7.75 2.75
CA PRO A 355 9.76 -6.95 1.98
C PRO A 355 9.01 -7.82 0.97
N VAL A 356 7.71 -7.55 0.79
CA VAL A 356 6.86 -8.18 -0.24
C VAL A 356 6.44 -7.15 -1.27
N TYR A 357 6.21 -7.60 -2.50
CA TYR A 357 5.65 -6.76 -3.55
C TYR A 357 4.75 -7.54 -4.49
N GLY A 358 3.73 -6.85 -5.00
CA GLY A 358 2.84 -7.31 -6.04
C GLY A 358 2.85 -6.35 -7.22
N ARG A 359 2.74 -6.89 -8.43
CA ARG A 359 2.48 -6.09 -9.64
C ARG A 359 1.06 -6.33 -10.09
N PHE A 360 0.38 -5.27 -10.45
CA PHE A 360 -1.01 -5.31 -10.90
C PHE A 360 -1.16 -4.65 -12.26
N ILE A 361 -2.13 -5.14 -13.02
CA ILE A 361 -2.78 -4.36 -14.07
C ILE A 361 -4.07 -3.82 -13.47
N ALA A 362 -4.23 -2.50 -13.51
CA ALA A 362 -5.45 -1.80 -13.14
C ALA A 362 -6.14 -1.33 -14.43
N TYR A 363 -7.40 -1.70 -14.62
CA TYR A 363 -8.22 -1.26 -15.74
C TYR A 363 -8.94 0.02 -15.33
N VAL A 364 -8.52 1.14 -15.91
CA VAL A 364 -9.03 2.47 -15.58
C VAL A 364 -9.96 2.95 -16.68
N GLU A 365 -11.08 3.52 -16.28
CA GLU A 365 -12.08 4.12 -17.14
C GLU A 365 -11.65 5.53 -17.56
N VAL A 366 -11.48 5.71 -18.88
CA VAL A 366 -11.07 6.98 -19.48
C VAL A 366 -12.20 7.51 -20.37
N SER A 367 -12.70 8.69 -20.03
CA SER A 367 -13.65 9.45 -20.83
C SER A 367 -12.98 10.02 -22.08
N THR A 368 -13.44 9.63 -23.28
CA THR A 368 -13.01 10.27 -24.53
C THR A 368 -14.12 11.16 -25.08
N LEU A 369 -13.75 12.38 -25.51
CA LEU A 369 -14.66 13.22 -26.28
C LEU A 369 -14.87 12.62 -27.68
N PRO A 370 -16.09 12.67 -28.24
CA PRO A 370 -16.34 12.16 -29.60
C PRO A 370 -15.46 12.90 -30.63
N GLY A 371 -14.69 12.15 -31.44
CA GLY A 371 -14.06 12.69 -32.66
C GLY A 371 -12.53 12.85 -32.68
N MET A 372 -11.79 12.33 -31.70
CA MET A 372 -10.32 12.24 -31.76
C MET A 372 -9.88 10.77 -31.87
N ASN A 373 -9.76 10.28 -33.10
CA ASN A 373 -9.02 9.04 -33.43
C ASN A 373 -7.73 9.39 -34.17
#